data_AF-A0A258H2N5-F1
#
_entry.id   AF-A0A258H2N5-F1
#
_cell.length_a   1.000
_cell.length_b   1.000
_cell.length_c   1.000
_cell.angle_alpha   90.00
_cell.angle_beta   90.00
_cell.angle_gamma   90.00
#
_symmetry.space_group_name_H-M   'P 1'
#
loop_
_entity.id
_entity.type
_entity.pdbx_description
1 polymer ?
#
loop_
_entity_poly.entity_id
_entity_poly.type
_entity_poly.pdbx_seq_one_letter_code
_entity_poly.pdbx_strand_id
1 'polypeptide(L)'
;MRKRLVIMAWINIAIGGAGVGLLAALVAAFVLARDPEYTDEFTVLGSILGVFTLIYFLPMFLGGIGVLRRKVWGRALIWGVTPFLALATPVGTLLAGYNLWALITTVDTSAAFSSDSIARVERIVRNALRNIVLILIAMFILGTIVGIGWLFRDQIDPPKNQILTPMPEMPKFDTPEFKMPEFNRPEQPPAPAQ
;
A
#
# COMPACT_ATOMS: atom_id res chain seq x y z
N MET A 1 -18.44 -25.56 18.67
CA MET A 1 -18.33 -24.76 17.43
C MET A 1 -18.66 -23.27 17.63
N ARG A 2 -19.78 -22.92 18.27
CA ARG A 2 -20.20 -21.51 18.49
C ARG A 2 -19.20 -20.61 19.24
N LYS A 3 -18.45 -21.16 20.21
CA LYS A 3 -17.50 -20.39 21.04
C LYS A 3 -16.39 -19.72 20.22
N ARG A 4 -15.86 -20.37 19.18
CA ARG A 4 -14.77 -19.84 18.34
C ARG A 4 -15.20 -18.59 17.56
N LEU A 5 -16.41 -18.63 16.98
CA LEU A 5 -16.99 -17.51 16.25
C LEU A 5 -17.20 -16.29 17.17
N VAL A 6 -17.63 -16.54 18.41
CA VAL A 6 -17.80 -15.49 19.43
C VAL A 6 -16.46 -14.88 19.82
N ILE A 7 -15.43 -15.70 20.06
CA ILE A 7 -14.07 -15.22 20.39
C ILE A 7 -13.52 -14.38 19.23
N MET A 8 -13.60 -14.88 17.99
CA MET A 8 -13.22 -14.13 16.80
C MET A 8 -13.92 -12.77 16.73
N ALA A 9 -15.24 -12.76 16.93
CA ALA A 9 -16.01 -11.52 16.88
C ALA A 9 -15.54 -10.52 17.95
N TRP A 10 -15.32 -10.97 19.19
CA TRP A 10 -14.80 -10.11 20.25
C TRP A 10 -13.41 -9.56 19.97
N ILE A 11 -12.50 -10.35 19.41
CA ILE A 11 -11.17 -9.88 19.02
C ILE A 11 -11.28 -8.76 17.98
N ASN A 12 -12.09 -8.97 16.94
CA ASN A 12 -12.29 -7.97 15.89
C ASN A 12 -12.98 -6.70 16.42
N ILE A 13 -13.92 -6.83 17.37
CA ILE A 13 -14.53 -5.68 18.05
C ILE A 13 -13.51 -4.95 18.91
N ALA A 14 -12.67 -5.64 19.67
CA ALA A 14 -11.69 -5.01 20.54
C ALA A 14 -10.65 -4.23 19.71
N ILE A 15 -10.07 -4.85 18.68
CA ILE A 15 -9.04 -4.24 17.84
C ILE A 15 -9.65 -3.14 16.95
N GLY A 16 -10.75 -3.45 16.26
CA GLY A 16 -11.45 -2.47 15.42
C GLY A 16 -11.99 -1.30 16.24
N GLY A 17 -12.55 -1.59 17.41
CA GLY A 17 -13.06 -0.57 18.33
C GLY A 17 -11.96 0.31 18.91
N ALA A 18 -10.79 -0.27 19.24
CA ALA A 18 -9.63 0.51 19.67
C ALA A 18 -9.14 1.47 18.59
N GLY A 19 -9.05 1.02 17.33
CA GLY A 19 -8.65 1.89 16.22
C GLY A 19 -9.64 3.01 15.93
N VAL A 20 -10.94 2.70 15.89
CA VAL A 20 -12.00 3.73 15.74
C VAL A 20 -11.99 4.70 16.93
N GLY A 21 -11.83 4.18 18.14
CA GLY A 21 -11.74 4.99 19.37
C GLY A 21 -10.53 5.91 19.38
N LEU A 22 -9.38 5.44 18.90
CA LEU A 22 -8.17 6.25 18.77
C LEU A 22 -8.37 7.40 17.78
N LEU A 23 -8.99 7.14 16.62
CA LEU A 23 -9.33 8.21 15.67
C LEU A 23 -10.29 9.22 16.29
N ALA A 24 -11.34 8.75 16.96
CA ALA A 24 -12.30 9.62 17.63
C ALA A 24 -11.63 10.48 18.72
N ALA A 25 -10.71 9.91 19.49
CA ALA A 25 -9.93 10.62 20.50
C ALA A 25 -9.00 11.67 19.86
N LEU A 26 -8.35 11.34 18.74
CA LEU A 26 -7.51 12.28 18.00
C LEU A 26 -8.33 13.47 17.47
N VAL A 27 -9.48 13.20 16.86
CA VAL A 27 -10.40 14.25 16.38
C VAL A 27 -10.90 15.11 17.53
N ALA A 28 -11.26 14.50 18.67
CA ALA A 28 -11.68 15.24 19.86
C ALA A 28 -10.55 16.12 20.40
N ALA A 29 -9.32 15.61 20.49
CA ALA A 29 -8.15 16.37 20.92
C ALA A 29 -7.89 17.58 20.00
N PHE A 30 -7.99 17.39 18.68
CA PHE A 30 -7.84 18.47 17.71
C PHE A 30 -8.90 19.57 17.90
N VAL A 31 -10.17 19.18 18.06
CA VAL A 31 -11.29 20.12 18.27
C VAL A 31 -11.18 20.88 19.60
N LEU A 32 -10.60 20.25 20.63
CA LEU A 32 -10.42 20.85 21.96
C LEU A 32 -9.20 21.76 22.03
N ALA A 33 -8.07 21.39 21.43
CA ALA A 33 -6.84 22.17 21.48
C ALA A 33 -6.94 23.47 20.68
N ARG A 34 -7.53 23.43 19.47
CA ARG A 34 -7.70 24.58 18.55
C ARG A 34 -6.43 25.44 18.36
N ASP A 35 -5.26 24.84 18.48
CA ASP A 35 -4.00 25.53 18.32
C ASP A 35 -3.63 25.54 16.82
N PRO A 36 -3.55 26.72 16.18
CA PRO A 36 -3.23 26.82 14.76
C PRO A 36 -1.82 26.29 14.44
N GLU A 37 -0.88 26.33 15.40
CA GLU A 37 0.51 25.90 15.19
C GLU A 37 0.61 24.42 14.81
N TYR A 38 -0.28 23.55 15.33
CA TYR A 38 -0.21 22.10 15.15
C TYR A 38 -1.18 21.54 14.09
N THR A 39 -1.84 22.43 13.32
CA THR A 39 -2.94 22.03 12.43
C THR A 39 -2.47 21.07 11.33
N ASP A 40 -1.26 21.27 10.83
CA ASP A 40 -0.69 20.48 9.75
C ASP A 40 -0.38 19.07 10.22
N GLU A 41 0.22 18.92 11.41
CA GLU A 41 0.54 17.62 12.01
C GLU A 41 -0.72 16.81 12.31
N PHE A 42 -1.76 17.44 12.88
CA PHE A 42 -3.04 16.78 13.12
C PHE A 42 -3.72 16.36 11.82
N THR A 43 -3.58 17.14 10.75
CA THR A 43 -4.14 16.80 9.45
C THR A 43 -3.41 15.59 8.83
N VAL A 44 -2.08 15.54 8.91
CA VAL A 44 -1.30 14.40 8.41
C VAL A 44 -1.58 13.15 9.24
N LEU A 45 -1.51 13.22 10.58
CA LEU A 45 -1.79 12.08 11.45
C LEU A 45 -3.24 11.61 11.32
N GLY A 46 -4.18 12.56 11.30
CA GLY A 46 -5.61 12.29 11.17
C GLY A 46 -5.97 11.67 9.82
N SER A 47 -5.34 12.09 8.72
CA SER A 47 -5.58 11.50 7.40
C SER A 47 -5.05 10.07 7.30
N ILE A 48 -3.82 9.82 7.77
CA ILE A 48 -3.25 8.47 7.81
C ILE A 48 -4.12 7.55 8.68
N LEU A 49 -4.40 7.95 9.91
CA LEU A 49 -5.22 7.16 10.83
C LEU A 49 -6.66 7.01 10.32
N GLY A 50 -7.20 8.02 9.65
CA GLY A 50 -8.51 8.01 9.03
C GLY A 50 -8.62 6.96 7.93
N VAL A 51 -7.63 6.88 7.04
CA VAL A 51 -7.55 5.86 5.99
C VAL A 51 -7.47 4.45 6.61
N PHE A 52 -6.59 4.25 7.60
CA PHE A 52 -6.52 2.96 8.30
C PHE A 52 -7.83 2.60 9.00
N THR A 53 -8.51 3.59 9.59
CA THR A 53 -9.79 3.37 10.26
C THR A 53 -10.86 2.97 9.26
N LEU A 54 -10.96 3.65 8.13
CA LEU A 54 -11.97 3.37 7.13
C LEU A 54 -11.78 1.98 6.49
N ILE A 55 -10.53 1.62 6.19
CA ILE A 55 -10.19 0.40 5.45
C ILE A 55 -10.13 -0.82 6.39
N TYR A 56 -9.57 -0.67 7.59
CA TYR A 56 -9.30 -1.79 8.49
C TYR A 56 -10.18 -1.78 9.73
N PHE A 57 -10.12 -0.73 10.55
CA PHE A 57 -10.72 -0.78 11.89
C PHE A 57 -12.25 -0.75 11.87
N LEU A 58 -12.84 0.08 11.01
CA LEU A 58 -14.28 0.23 10.91
C LEU A 58 -14.94 -1.05 10.38
N PRO A 59 -14.49 -1.68 9.28
CA PRO A 59 -15.13 -2.89 8.79
C PRO A 59 -14.85 -4.09 9.72
N MET A 60 -13.71 -4.10 10.43
CA MET A 60 -13.41 -5.09 11.48
C MET A 60 -14.37 -4.97 12.68
N PHE A 61 -14.58 -3.75 13.17
CA PHE A 61 -15.50 -3.46 14.27
C PHE A 61 -16.94 -3.81 13.91
N LEU A 62 -17.42 -3.30 12.76
CA LEU A 62 -18.76 -3.58 12.24
C LEU A 62 -18.96 -5.06 11.93
N GLY A 63 -17.95 -5.71 11.35
CA GLY A 63 -17.94 -7.14 11.06
C GLY A 63 -18.11 -7.97 12.33
N GLY A 64 -17.33 -7.67 13.37
CA GLY A 64 -17.44 -8.33 14.68
C GLY A 64 -18.83 -8.16 15.31
N ILE A 65 -19.38 -6.94 15.32
CA ILE A 65 -20.75 -6.69 15.81
C ILE A 65 -21.78 -7.48 14.99
N GLY A 66 -21.65 -7.48 13.67
CA GLY A 66 -22.53 -8.22 12.76
C GLY A 66 -22.52 -9.71 13.04
N VAL A 67 -21.34 -10.29 13.31
CA VAL A 67 -21.17 -11.70 13.68
C VAL A 67 -21.82 -12.01 15.03
N LEU A 68 -21.63 -11.18 16.06
CA LEU A 68 -22.30 -11.38 17.35
C LEU A 68 -23.83 -11.31 17.24
N ARG A 69 -24.34 -10.40 16.39
CA ARG A 69 -25.77 -10.27 16.08
C ARG A 69 -26.28 -11.36 15.12
N ARG A 70 -25.46 -12.35 14.76
CA ARG A 70 -25.77 -13.45 13.83
C ARG A 70 -26.26 -12.96 12.45
N LYS A 71 -25.83 -11.77 12.02
CA LYS A 71 -26.19 -11.24 10.70
C LYS A 71 -25.16 -11.70 9.66
N VAL A 72 -25.64 -12.15 8.51
CA VAL A 72 -24.80 -12.66 7.41
C VAL A 72 -23.80 -11.62 6.88
N TRP A 73 -24.16 -10.34 6.86
CA TRP A 73 -23.26 -9.27 6.41
C TRP A 73 -22.00 -9.12 7.28
N GLY A 74 -22.08 -9.45 8.57
CA GLY A 74 -20.92 -9.36 9.47
C GLY A 74 -19.82 -10.34 9.05
N ARG A 75 -20.20 -11.54 8.61
CA ARG A 75 -19.25 -12.53 8.08
C ARG A 75 -18.64 -12.07 6.76
N ALA A 76 -19.43 -11.46 5.88
CA ALA A 76 -18.94 -10.94 4.60
C ALA A 76 -17.88 -9.84 4.80
N LEU A 77 -18.08 -8.94 5.77
CA LEU A 77 -17.08 -7.91 6.11
C LEU A 77 -15.77 -8.51 6.62
N ILE A 78 -15.83 -9.48 7.54
CA ILE A 78 -14.60 -10.12 8.05
C ILE A 78 -13.88 -10.87 6.93
N TRP A 79 -14.61 -11.57 6.05
CA TRP A 79 -14.03 -12.17 4.84
C TRP A 79 -13.32 -11.14 3.97
N GLY A 80 -13.95 -9.99 3.73
CA GLY A 80 -13.36 -8.90 2.94
C GLY A 80 -12.09 -8.33 3.56
N VAL A 81 -12.06 -8.15 4.89
CA VAL A 81 -10.94 -7.54 5.63
C VAL A 81 -9.75 -8.48 5.84
N THR A 82 -10.02 -9.78 6.02
CA THR A 82 -9.00 -10.81 6.28
C THR A 82 -7.77 -10.78 5.34
N PRO A 83 -7.90 -10.65 4.01
CA PRO A 83 -6.75 -10.61 3.11
C PRO A 83 -5.91 -9.34 3.27
N PHE A 84 -6.54 -8.19 3.54
CA PHE A 84 -5.83 -6.96 3.82
C PHE A 84 -5.05 -7.07 5.13
N LEU A 85 -5.63 -7.72 6.14
CA LEU A 85 -4.95 -7.98 7.41
C LEU A 85 -3.66 -8.78 7.22
N ALA A 86 -3.64 -9.72 6.28
CA ALA A 86 -2.45 -10.52 6.00
C ALA A 86 -1.24 -9.66 5.56
N LEU A 87 -1.48 -8.47 4.99
CA LEU A 87 -0.43 -7.51 4.62
C LEU A 87 0.24 -6.86 5.84
N ALA A 88 -0.47 -6.76 6.96
CA ALA A 88 0.05 -6.17 8.19
C ALA A 88 0.88 -7.19 8.98
N THR A 89 2.03 -7.60 8.45
CA THR A 89 2.91 -8.60 9.09
C THR A 89 3.65 -7.98 10.30
N PRO A 90 3.78 -8.69 11.45
CA PRO A 90 3.37 -10.07 11.72
C PRO A 90 1.98 -10.23 12.35
N VAL A 91 1.48 -9.20 13.05
CA VAL A 91 0.27 -9.30 13.88
C VAL A 91 -0.98 -9.51 13.04
N GLY A 92 -1.10 -8.79 11.92
CA GLY A 92 -2.22 -8.92 10.99
C GLY A 92 -2.27 -10.27 10.31
N THR A 93 -1.12 -10.91 10.04
CA THR A 93 -1.07 -12.27 9.49
C THR A 93 -1.60 -13.31 10.48
N LEU A 94 -1.24 -13.23 11.76
CA LEU A 94 -1.79 -14.10 12.80
C LEU A 94 -3.30 -13.91 12.93
N LEU A 95 -3.74 -12.66 12.92
CA LEU A 95 -5.15 -12.31 13.03
C LEU A 95 -5.95 -12.75 11.80
N ALA A 96 -5.37 -12.62 10.60
CA ALA A 96 -5.94 -13.14 9.36
C ALA A 96 -6.08 -14.66 9.39
N GLY A 97 -5.04 -15.37 9.84
CA GLY A 97 -5.05 -16.83 9.99
C GLY A 97 -6.14 -17.29 10.95
N TYR A 98 -6.28 -16.62 12.10
CA TYR A 98 -7.34 -16.93 13.05
C TYR A 98 -8.74 -16.65 12.50
N ASN A 99 -8.94 -15.49 11.86
CA ASN A 99 -10.20 -15.13 11.22
C ASN A 99 -10.61 -16.15 10.16
N LEU A 100 -9.67 -16.54 9.30
CA LEU A 100 -9.89 -17.53 8.25
C LEU A 100 -10.24 -18.91 8.83
N TRP A 101 -9.48 -19.35 9.84
CA TRP A 101 -9.74 -20.62 10.53
C TRP A 101 -11.12 -20.65 11.20
N ALA A 102 -11.47 -19.59 11.93
CA ALA A 102 -12.77 -19.48 12.59
C ALA A 102 -13.93 -19.39 11.58
N LEU A 103 -13.77 -18.67 10.47
CA LEU A 103 -14.78 -18.57 9.41
C LEU A 103 -15.01 -19.90 8.71
N ILE A 104 -13.95 -20.60 8.29
CA ILE A 104 -14.05 -21.89 7.58
C ILE A 104 -14.70 -22.95 8.47
N THR A 105 -14.28 -23.05 9.73
CA THR A 105 -14.78 -24.08 10.67
C THR A 105 -16.23 -23.86 11.11
N THR A 106 -16.85 -22.74 10.75
CA THR A 106 -18.21 -22.35 11.15
C THR A 106 -19.11 -22.03 9.97
N VAL A 107 -18.73 -22.42 8.76
CA VAL A 107 -19.65 -22.44 7.61
C VAL A 107 -20.69 -23.53 7.86
N ASP A 108 -21.88 -23.14 8.32
CA ASP A 108 -23.05 -24.02 8.36
C ASP A 108 -23.67 -24.06 6.96
N THR A 109 -23.55 -25.21 6.30
CA THR A 109 -24.07 -25.49 4.95
C THR A 109 -25.59 -25.28 4.82
N SER A 110 -26.34 -25.21 5.92
CA SER A 110 -27.80 -25.05 5.92
C SER A 110 -28.29 -23.61 5.75
N ALA A 111 -27.51 -22.60 6.17
CA ALA A 111 -27.90 -21.18 6.00
C ALA A 111 -27.56 -20.64 4.59
N ALA A 112 -26.55 -21.23 3.93
CA ALA A 112 -26.14 -20.89 2.58
C ALA A 112 -27.22 -21.14 1.51
N PHE A 113 -28.26 -21.91 1.83
CA PHE A 113 -29.36 -22.25 0.92
C PHE A 113 -30.54 -21.25 0.95
N SER A 114 -30.63 -20.37 1.96
CA SER A 114 -31.80 -19.48 2.14
C SER A 114 -31.69 -18.11 1.46
N SER A 115 -30.52 -17.76 0.92
CA SER A 115 -30.29 -16.51 0.20
C SER A 115 -29.35 -16.77 -0.98
N ASP A 116 -29.89 -17.25 -2.08
CA ASP A 116 -29.16 -17.60 -3.32
C ASP A 116 -28.30 -16.41 -3.84
N SER A 117 -28.71 -15.18 -3.55
CA SER A 117 -27.95 -13.96 -3.85
C SER A 117 -26.69 -13.79 -2.99
N ILE A 118 -26.76 -14.03 -1.68
CA ILE A 118 -25.62 -13.83 -0.76
C ILE A 118 -24.62 -14.98 -0.88
N ALA A 119 -25.08 -16.21 -1.13
CA ALA A 119 -24.17 -17.33 -1.42
C ALA A 119 -23.41 -17.11 -2.75
N ARG A 120 -24.05 -16.47 -3.74
CA ARG A 120 -23.41 -16.07 -4.99
C ARG A 120 -22.38 -14.95 -4.77
N VAL A 121 -22.72 -13.94 -3.97
CA VAL A 121 -21.77 -12.89 -3.56
C VAL A 121 -20.60 -13.50 -2.79
N GLU A 122 -20.84 -14.41 -1.85
CA GLU A 122 -19.78 -15.08 -1.10
C GLU A 122 -18.87 -15.89 -2.02
N ARG A 123 -19.42 -16.56 -3.04
CA ARG A 123 -18.63 -17.34 -4.01
C ARG A 123 -17.81 -16.43 -4.93
N ILE A 124 -18.39 -15.32 -5.39
CA ILE A 124 -17.71 -14.30 -6.19
C ILE A 124 -16.61 -13.64 -5.37
N VAL A 125 -16.95 -13.20 -4.15
CA VAL A 125 -16.00 -12.62 -3.20
C VAL A 125 -14.91 -13.64 -2.95
N ARG A 126 -15.18 -14.89 -2.62
CA ARG A 126 -14.16 -15.92 -2.36
C ARG A 126 -13.23 -16.17 -3.56
N ASN A 127 -13.76 -16.20 -4.78
CA ASN A 127 -12.95 -16.37 -5.99
C ASN A 127 -12.11 -15.12 -6.30
N ALA A 128 -12.70 -13.93 -6.18
CA ALA A 128 -11.99 -12.66 -6.33
C ALA A 128 -10.92 -12.50 -5.24
N LEU A 129 -11.27 -12.80 -3.99
CA LEU A 129 -10.39 -12.77 -2.83
C LEU A 129 -9.23 -13.73 -3.01
N ARG A 130 -9.46 -14.95 -3.53
CA ARG A 130 -8.37 -15.91 -3.79
C ARG A 130 -7.35 -15.31 -4.74
N ASN A 131 -7.80 -14.73 -5.85
CA ASN A 131 -6.89 -14.13 -6.82
C ASN A 131 -6.19 -12.88 -6.25
N ILE A 132 -6.93 -12.03 -5.53
CA ILE A 132 -6.36 -10.84 -4.85
C ILE A 132 -5.33 -11.27 -3.81
N VAL A 133 -5.62 -12.27 -2.98
CA VAL A 133 -4.70 -12.82 -1.97
C VAL A 133 -3.45 -13.37 -2.63
N LEU A 134 -3.57 -14.12 -3.72
CA LEU A 134 -2.41 -14.64 -4.45
C LEU A 134 -1.56 -13.50 -5.04
N ILE A 135 -2.19 -12.47 -5.61
CA ILE A 135 -1.48 -11.28 -6.12
C ILE A 135 -0.78 -10.53 -4.98
N LEU A 136 -1.46 -10.36 -3.84
CA LEU A 136 -0.90 -9.69 -2.67
C LEU A 136 0.28 -10.46 -2.08
N ILE A 137 0.17 -11.78 -1.97
CA ILE A 137 1.28 -12.66 -1.56
C ILE A 137 2.43 -12.56 -2.56
N ALA A 138 2.15 -12.61 -3.87
CA ALA A 138 3.17 -12.48 -4.90
C ALA A 138 3.87 -11.11 -4.85
N MET A 139 3.11 -10.02 -4.67
CA MET A 139 3.66 -8.68 -4.47
C MET A 139 4.48 -8.57 -3.19
N PHE A 140 4.05 -9.20 -2.10
CA PHE A 140 4.80 -9.22 -0.85
C PHE A 140 6.13 -9.97 -1.03
N ILE A 141 6.11 -11.16 -1.64
CA ILE A 141 7.32 -11.93 -1.94
C ILE A 141 8.26 -11.10 -2.83
N LEU A 142 7.74 -10.53 -3.93
CA LEU A 142 8.52 -9.68 -4.82
C LEU A 142 9.14 -8.47 -4.07
N GLY A 143 8.34 -7.79 -3.26
CA GLY A 143 8.78 -6.66 -2.44
C GLY A 143 9.88 -7.05 -1.46
N THR A 144 9.77 -8.21 -0.81
CA THR A 144 10.83 -8.72 0.08
C THR A 144 12.10 -9.06 -0.67
N ILE A 145 12.02 -9.68 -1.86
CA ILE A 145 13.20 -9.98 -2.69
C ILE A 145 13.91 -8.69 -3.10
N VAL A 146 13.16 -7.71 -3.61
CA VAL A 146 13.72 -6.42 -4.03
C VAL A 146 14.28 -5.65 -2.84
N GLY A 147 13.55 -5.60 -1.72
CA GLY A 147 13.97 -4.90 -0.51
C GLY A 147 15.24 -5.48 0.10
N ILE A 148 15.34 -6.81 0.19
CA ILE A 148 16.55 -7.50 0.66
C ILE A 148 17.70 -7.27 -0.33
N GLY A 149 17.46 -7.41 -1.63
CA GLY A 149 18.47 -7.15 -2.65
C GLY A 149 19.03 -5.73 -2.60
N TRP A 150 18.17 -4.74 -2.32
CA TRP A 150 18.59 -3.36 -2.13
C TRP A 150 19.38 -3.15 -0.84
N LEU A 151 18.91 -3.71 0.29
CA LEU A 151 19.55 -3.59 1.60
C LEU A 151 20.97 -4.19 1.61
N PHE A 152 21.17 -5.30 0.89
CA PHE A 152 22.47 -5.99 0.81
C PHE A 152 23.25 -5.66 -0.47
N ARG A 153 22.83 -4.64 -1.22
CA ARG A 153 23.47 -4.26 -2.49
C ARG A 153 24.98 -4.08 -2.33
N ASP A 154 25.40 -3.38 -1.29
CA ASP A 154 26.81 -3.03 -1.07
C ASP A 154 27.66 -4.23 -0.64
N GLN A 155 27.04 -5.28 -0.10
CA GLN A 155 27.72 -6.53 0.28
C GLN A 155 27.83 -7.50 -0.91
N ILE A 156 26.86 -7.48 -1.83
CA ILE A 156 26.81 -8.37 -2.99
C ILE A 156 27.71 -7.85 -4.11
N ASP A 157 27.64 -6.55 -4.41
CA ASP A 157 28.48 -5.88 -5.41
C ASP A 157 29.24 -4.71 -4.75
N PRO A 158 30.29 -5.00 -3.95
CA PRO A 158 31.15 -3.96 -3.47
C PRO A 158 31.76 -3.20 -4.66
N PRO A 159 31.90 -1.87 -4.60
CA PRO A 159 32.43 -1.08 -5.70
C PRO A 159 33.84 -1.59 -6.04
N LYS A 160 33.95 -2.31 -7.16
CA LYS A 160 35.23 -2.77 -7.68
C LYS A 160 35.96 -1.54 -8.21
N ASN A 161 37.21 -1.37 -7.80
CA ASN A 161 38.10 -0.41 -8.44
C ASN A 161 38.16 -0.76 -9.92
N GLN A 162 37.58 0.10 -10.76
CA GLN A 162 37.70 -0.04 -12.21
C GLN A 162 39.20 0.10 -12.52
N ILE A 163 39.84 -1.03 -12.79
CA ILE A 163 41.16 -1.03 -13.41
C ILE A 163 40.91 -0.49 -14.82
N LEU A 164 41.06 0.82 -14.96
CA LEU A 164 41.03 1.47 -16.25
C LEU A 164 42.13 0.84 -17.08
N THR A 165 41.76 -0.04 -18.00
CA THR A 165 42.69 -0.49 -19.04
C THR A 165 43.20 0.79 -19.69
N PRO A 166 44.52 1.08 -19.66
CA PRO A 166 45.03 2.31 -20.24
C PRO A 166 44.57 2.37 -21.69
N MET A 167 43.92 3.49 -22.05
CA MET A 167 43.42 3.65 -23.41
C MET A 167 44.59 3.50 -24.38
N PRO A 168 44.46 2.67 -25.43
CA PRO A 168 45.50 2.60 -26.45
C PRO A 168 45.69 4.00 -27.03
N GLU A 169 46.95 4.46 -27.09
CA GLU A 169 47.28 5.76 -27.67
C GLU A 169 46.74 5.82 -29.09
N MET A 170 45.74 6.69 -29.30
CA MET A 170 45.20 6.87 -30.65
C MET A 170 46.24 7.61 -31.50
N PRO A 171 46.48 7.18 -32.75
CA PRO A 171 47.37 7.90 -33.65
C PRO A 171 46.87 9.33 -33.83
N LYS A 172 47.75 10.31 -33.62
CA LYS A 172 47.43 11.72 -33.82
C LYS A 172 47.24 11.96 -35.31
N PHE A 173 46.04 12.35 -35.70
CA PHE A 173 45.75 12.79 -37.06
C PHE A 173 46.01 14.30 -37.15
N ASP A 174 46.87 14.71 -38.10
CA ASP A 174 47.10 16.12 -38.40
C ASP A 174 45.82 16.71 -39.00
N THR A 175 45.11 17.51 -38.21
CA THR A 175 43.93 18.22 -38.69
C THR A 175 44.36 19.35 -39.64
N PRO A 176 43.91 19.36 -40.90
CA PRO A 176 44.22 20.46 -41.81
C PRO A 176 43.52 21.75 -41.38
N GLU A 177 44.27 22.84 -41.36
CA GLU A 177 43.81 24.15 -40.92
C GLU A 177 42.88 24.77 -41.97
N PHE A 178 41.59 24.86 -41.65
CA PHE A 178 40.59 25.40 -42.56
C PHE A 178 40.61 26.94 -42.55
N LYS A 179 41.25 27.56 -43.55
CA LYS A 179 41.20 29.02 -43.73
C LYS A 179 39.87 29.41 -44.36
N MET A 180 39.06 30.18 -43.64
CA MET A 180 37.82 30.73 -44.20
C MET A 180 38.14 31.83 -45.23
N PRO A 181 37.42 31.89 -46.37
CA PRO A 181 37.56 32.97 -47.33
C PRO A 181 36.99 34.28 -46.75
N GLU A 182 37.73 35.37 -46.92
CA GLU A 182 37.34 36.71 -46.47
C GLU A 182 36.13 37.21 -47.27
N PHE A 183 35.05 37.55 -46.56
CA PHE A 183 33.82 38.05 -47.16
C PHE A 183 33.88 39.57 -47.29
N ASN A 184 34.07 40.07 -48.50
CA ASN A 184 34.12 41.50 -48.78
C ASN A 184 32.70 42.09 -48.62
N ARG A 185 32.47 42.92 -47.60
CA ARG A 185 31.16 43.56 -47.38
C ARG A 185 30.98 44.72 -48.37
N PRO A 186 29.83 44.83 -49.06
CA PRO A 186 29.56 45.99 -49.91
C PRO A 186 29.45 47.27 -49.06
N GLU A 187 30.02 48.36 -49.59
CA GLU A 187 30.03 49.67 -48.97
C GLU A 187 28.60 50.20 -48.75
N GLN A 188 28.36 50.71 -47.55
CA GLN A 188 27.07 51.21 -47.10
C GLN A 188 26.82 52.60 -47.71
N PRO A 189 25.66 52.87 -48.34
CA PRO A 189 25.41 54.16 -48.97
C PRO A 189 25.30 55.29 -47.94
N PRO A 190 25.76 56.50 -48.29
CA PRO A 190 25.81 57.62 -47.35
C PRO A 190 24.41 58.11 -46.96
N ALA A 191 24.26 58.45 -45.69
CA ALA A 191 23.00 58.92 -45.11
C ALA A 191 22.58 60.29 -45.68
N PRO A 192 21.27 60.56 -45.82
CA PRO A 192 20.77 61.82 -46.37
C PRO A 192 21.00 62.99 -45.39
N ALA A 193 21.52 64.09 -45.93
CA ALA A 193 21.72 65.34 -45.21
C ALA A 193 20.38 66.06 -44.94
N GLN A 194 20.23 66.59 -43.72
CA GLN A 194 19.12 67.46 -43.30
C GLN A 194 19.41 68.92 -43.64
#